data_AF-A0A7W6T6Q5-F1
#
_entry.id   AF-A0A7W6T6Q5-F1
#
_cell.length_a   1.000
_cell.length_b   1.000
_cell.length_c   1.000
_cell.angle_alpha   90.00
_cell.angle_beta   90.00
_cell.angle_gamma   90.00
#
_symmetry.space_group_name_H-M   'P 1'
#
loop_
_entity.id
_entity.type
_entity.pdbx_description
1 polymer ?
#
loop_
_entity_poly.entity_id
_entity_poly.type
_entity_poly.pdbx_seq_one_letter_code
_entity_poly.pdbx_strand_id
1 'polypeptide(L)'
;MLDRPADRARDHGWVFGLPPGISSEQWPLDPVTGYPLMHGFTLLLPEDYRVHGEDIVALSFFATAPDHNDGGAPDDPEIREAVQARTSHPRLSRMTDILDYEYAALLLTRAEYDGPFATPPAPLALATADRPRWLDIGGASAFFETAAPFAQKMFAGPPRAELAANLAIALTPRATDPNAGKAPQDPHIPRDPPTGYQSYYYFEGGVPTADNYRLHDWCKDHARNHLGGTMRPCQAVPEMSPFYIEFEEYFGGYNFGSGNAQLDFKDMKFDWACD
;
A
#
# COMPACT_ATOMS: atom_id res chain seq x y z
N MET A 1 -14.66 -7.37 -1.46
CA MET A 1 -15.23 -6.58 -2.57
C MET A 1 -15.33 -5.14 -2.09
N LEU A 2 -15.00 -4.18 -2.94
CA LEU A 2 -15.10 -2.74 -2.69
C LEU A 2 -16.52 -2.31 -3.04
N ASP A 3 -17.40 -2.37 -2.06
CA ASP A 3 -18.85 -2.32 -2.28
C ASP A 3 -19.56 -1.18 -1.56
N ARG A 4 -18.89 -0.53 -0.60
CA ARG A 4 -19.51 0.51 0.22
C ARG A 4 -18.55 1.60 0.68
N PRO A 5 -19.08 2.80 0.97
CA PRO A 5 -18.34 3.83 1.65
C PRO A 5 -17.82 3.37 3.02
N ALA A 6 -16.69 3.94 3.41
CA ALA A 6 -16.13 3.74 4.74
C ALA A 6 -16.94 4.44 5.83
N ASP A 7 -17.08 3.77 6.96
CA ASP A 7 -17.62 4.28 8.21
C ASP A 7 -16.61 3.99 9.32
N ARG A 8 -15.91 5.06 9.76
CA ARG A 8 -14.81 4.97 10.73
C ARG A 8 -15.21 4.40 12.09
N ALA A 9 -16.50 4.32 12.40
CA ALA A 9 -16.97 3.72 13.65
C ALA A 9 -16.99 2.18 13.63
N ARG A 10 -17.02 1.57 12.44
CA ARG A 10 -17.13 0.10 12.28
C ARG A 10 -16.03 -0.52 11.43
N ASP A 11 -15.37 0.30 10.61
CA ASP A 11 -14.38 -0.16 9.65
C ASP A 11 -12.97 -0.01 10.19
N HIS A 12 -12.05 -0.73 9.56
CA HIS A 12 -10.64 -0.75 9.92
C HIS A 12 -9.82 0.17 9.02
N GLY A 13 -10.44 1.22 8.47
CA GLY A 13 -9.83 2.11 7.49
C GLY A 13 -10.58 2.14 6.17
N TRP A 14 -9.91 2.69 5.15
CA TRP A 14 -10.42 2.82 3.80
C TRP A 14 -9.32 2.82 2.75
N VAL A 15 -9.65 2.37 1.55
CA VAL A 15 -8.87 2.58 0.34
C VAL A 15 -9.44 3.76 -0.47
N PHE A 16 -8.61 4.32 -1.33
CA PHE A 16 -8.85 5.52 -2.13
C PHE A 16 -9.22 6.73 -1.28
N GLY A 17 -9.77 7.74 -1.95
CA GLY A 17 -10.29 8.94 -1.34
C GLY A 17 -9.22 9.80 -0.66
N LEU A 18 -9.51 10.30 0.54
CA LEU A 18 -8.70 11.31 1.22
C LEU A 18 -8.13 10.78 2.56
N PRO A 19 -6.90 11.15 2.94
CA PRO A 19 -6.35 10.87 4.26
C PRO A 19 -7.00 11.75 5.33
N PRO A 20 -6.97 11.33 6.61
CA PRO A 20 -7.56 12.08 7.70
C PRO A 20 -6.51 12.96 8.43
N GLY A 21 -6.98 14.02 9.09
CA GLY A 21 -6.26 14.66 10.21
C GLY A 21 -5.01 15.45 9.88
N ILE A 22 -4.65 15.60 8.61
CA ILE A 22 -3.51 16.40 8.17
C ILE A 22 -3.95 17.69 7.47
N SER A 23 -3.11 18.72 7.49
CA SER A 23 -3.32 19.90 6.65
C SER A 23 -2.90 19.63 5.20
N SER A 24 -3.34 20.49 4.27
CA SER A 24 -2.90 20.42 2.87
C SER A 24 -1.39 20.61 2.73
N GLU A 25 -0.77 21.39 3.61
CA GLU A 25 0.69 21.62 3.62
C GLU A 25 1.47 20.39 4.06
N GLN A 26 0.88 19.57 4.94
CA GLN A 26 1.46 18.32 5.44
C GLN A 26 1.31 17.15 4.46
N TRP A 27 0.51 17.32 3.41
CA TRP A 27 0.31 16.31 2.37
C TRP A 27 1.63 16.04 1.62
N PRO A 28 2.09 14.78 1.52
CA PRO A 28 3.32 14.44 0.82
C PRO A 28 3.27 14.79 -0.67
N LEU A 29 4.18 15.64 -1.14
CA LEU A 29 4.39 15.82 -2.58
C LEU A 29 5.32 14.76 -3.16
N ASP A 30 5.09 14.48 -4.45
CA ASP A 30 5.88 13.61 -5.30
C ASP A 30 7.14 14.37 -5.76
N PRO A 31 8.35 13.91 -5.41
CA PRO A 31 9.60 14.54 -5.85
C PRO A 31 9.89 14.35 -7.35
N VAL A 32 9.16 13.45 -8.04
CA VAL A 32 9.32 13.18 -9.47
C VAL A 32 8.53 14.19 -10.30
N THR A 33 7.30 14.49 -9.88
CA THR A 33 6.35 15.29 -10.69
C THR A 33 6.01 16.64 -10.08
N GLY A 34 6.26 16.84 -8.79
CA GLY A 34 5.83 18.02 -8.04
C GLY A 34 4.33 18.07 -7.73
N TYR A 35 3.56 17.05 -8.11
CA TYR A 35 2.15 16.90 -7.73
C TYR A 35 2.00 16.29 -6.33
N PRO A 36 0.82 16.40 -5.70
CA PRO A 36 0.53 15.63 -4.49
C PRO A 36 0.63 14.13 -4.78
N LEU A 37 1.30 13.36 -3.91
CA LEU A 37 1.22 11.91 -3.97
C LEU A 37 -0.23 11.47 -3.77
N MET A 38 -0.67 10.46 -4.51
CA MET A 38 -2.02 9.93 -4.40
C MET A 38 -2.15 9.14 -3.09
N HIS A 39 -3.16 9.46 -2.29
CA HIS A 39 -3.54 8.65 -1.15
C HIS A 39 -4.22 7.36 -1.64
N GLY A 40 -3.61 6.21 -1.38
CA GLY A 40 -4.22 4.95 -1.75
C GLY A 40 -4.94 4.25 -0.61
N PHE A 41 -4.46 4.33 0.65
CA PHE A 41 -5.25 3.84 1.78
C PHE A 41 -4.86 4.46 3.12
N THR A 42 -5.83 4.44 4.04
CA THR A 42 -5.61 4.63 5.48
C THR A 42 -6.08 3.39 6.22
N LEU A 43 -5.20 2.78 7.01
CA LEU A 43 -5.47 1.56 7.77
C LEU A 43 -5.46 1.86 9.27
N LEU A 44 -6.53 1.49 9.97
CA LEU A 44 -6.55 1.45 11.43
C LEU A 44 -5.85 0.16 11.89
N LEU A 45 -4.74 0.32 12.60
CA LEU A 45 -3.90 -0.80 13.00
C LEU A 45 -4.54 -1.56 14.18
N PRO A 46 -4.65 -2.90 14.07
CA PRO A 46 -4.89 -3.76 15.22
C PRO A 46 -3.86 -3.47 16.32
N GLU A 47 -4.24 -3.67 17.59
CA GLU A 47 -3.37 -3.36 18.74
C GLU A 47 -2.00 -4.02 18.63
N ASP A 48 -1.97 -5.31 18.25
CA ASP A 48 -0.73 -6.08 18.08
C ASP A 48 0.17 -5.57 16.94
N TYR A 49 -0.33 -4.71 16.06
CA TYR A 49 0.43 -4.11 14.95
C TYR A 49 0.85 -2.66 15.24
N ARG A 50 0.58 -2.11 16.43
CA ARG A 50 0.98 -0.74 16.84
C ARG A 50 2.41 -0.69 17.35
N VAL A 51 3.37 -0.89 16.45
CA VAL A 51 4.80 -1.03 16.76
C VAL A 51 5.55 0.30 16.96
N HIS A 52 4.88 1.44 16.76
CA HIS A 52 5.44 2.80 16.91
C HIS A 52 4.99 3.53 18.17
N GLY A 53 4.50 2.77 19.15
CA GLY A 53 3.95 3.29 20.41
C GLY A 53 2.42 3.31 20.43
N GLU A 54 1.86 3.34 21.63
CA GLU A 54 0.42 3.19 21.87
C GLU A 54 -0.42 4.32 21.25
N ASP A 55 0.15 5.52 21.13
CA ASP A 55 -0.50 6.69 20.56
C ASP A 55 -0.65 6.61 19.03
N ILE A 56 0.15 5.77 18.36
CA ILE A 56 0.13 5.58 16.91
C ILE A 56 -0.82 4.43 16.58
N VAL A 57 -1.99 4.79 16.03
CA VAL A 57 -3.10 3.84 15.86
C VAL A 57 -3.40 3.53 14.41
N ALA A 58 -2.91 4.33 13.47
CA ALA A 58 -3.22 4.19 12.05
C ALA A 58 -2.04 4.61 11.16
N LEU A 59 -2.12 4.22 9.90
CA LEU A 59 -1.16 4.58 8.86
C LEU A 59 -1.91 5.00 7.59
N SER A 60 -1.49 6.10 6.97
CA SER A 60 -1.88 6.47 5.60
C SER A 60 -0.72 6.24 4.65
N PHE A 61 -0.99 5.60 3.50
CA PHE A 61 0.02 5.30 2.48
C PHE A 61 -0.27 6.03 1.17
N PHE A 62 0.79 6.56 0.58
CA PHE A 62 0.76 7.42 -0.60
C PHE A 62 1.80 6.97 -1.63
N ALA A 63 1.48 7.14 -2.91
CA ALA A 63 2.37 6.80 -4.02
C ALA A 63 2.20 7.78 -5.19
N THR A 64 3.14 7.76 -6.13
CA THR A 64 2.98 8.41 -7.43
C THR A 64 1.69 7.93 -8.11
N ALA A 65 1.00 8.84 -8.78
CA ALA A 65 -0.22 8.51 -9.50
C ALA A 65 0.05 7.48 -10.62
N PRO A 66 -0.86 6.52 -10.90
CA PRO A 66 -0.61 5.49 -11.91
C PRO A 66 -0.29 6.02 -13.31
N ASP A 67 -0.91 7.13 -13.69
CA ASP A 67 -0.72 7.83 -14.96
C ASP A 67 0.55 8.69 -15.00
N HIS A 68 1.30 8.73 -13.90
CA HIS A 68 2.66 9.28 -13.82
C HIS A 68 3.72 8.19 -13.58
N ASN A 69 3.31 6.93 -13.50
CA ASN A 69 4.20 5.79 -13.31
C ASN A 69 4.36 5.01 -14.63
N ASP A 70 5.39 5.37 -15.40
CA ASP A 70 5.68 4.85 -16.73
C ASP A 70 6.86 3.85 -16.75
N GLY A 71 7.23 3.29 -15.59
CA GLY A 71 8.30 2.30 -15.50
C GLY A 71 9.72 2.88 -15.36
N GLY A 72 9.83 4.15 -14.97
CA GLY A 72 11.08 4.78 -14.55
C GLY A 72 10.89 6.26 -14.23
N ALA A 73 11.23 6.68 -13.01
CA ALA A 73 11.07 8.06 -12.59
C ALA A 73 12.07 8.99 -13.31
N PRO A 74 11.62 10.06 -13.97
CA PRO A 74 12.54 11.12 -14.41
C PRO A 74 13.18 11.78 -13.18
N ASP A 75 14.49 12.04 -13.27
CA ASP A 75 15.21 12.77 -12.22
C ASP A 75 15.27 14.26 -12.55
N ASP A 76 14.47 15.05 -11.85
CA ASP A 76 14.54 16.52 -11.84
C ASP A 76 15.00 17.01 -10.45
N PRO A 77 16.28 17.42 -10.31
CA PRO A 77 16.81 17.88 -9.04
C PRO A 77 16.09 19.11 -8.48
N GLU A 78 15.56 20.01 -9.31
CA GLU A 78 14.89 21.23 -8.84
C GLU A 78 13.54 20.89 -8.19
N ILE A 79 12.79 19.97 -8.79
CA ILE A 79 11.53 19.46 -8.19
C ILE A 79 11.84 18.73 -6.89
N ARG A 80 12.84 17.84 -6.89
CA ARG A 80 13.22 17.05 -5.70
C ARG A 80 13.64 17.94 -4.54
N GLU A 81 14.53 18.91 -4.78
CA GLU A 81 14.97 19.88 -3.76
C GLU A 81 13.80 20.72 -3.24
N ALA A 82 12.92 21.20 -4.13
CA ALA A 82 11.74 21.97 -3.74
C ALA A 82 10.77 21.16 -2.88
N VAL A 83 10.56 19.87 -3.18
CA VAL A 83 9.74 18.96 -2.34
C VAL A 83 10.39 18.74 -0.98
N GLN A 84 11.70 18.50 -0.93
CA GLN A 84 12.43 18.28 0.32
C GLN A 84 12.47 19.52 1.23
N ALA A 85 12.43 20.72 0.66
CA ALA A 85 12.41 21.97 1.40
C ALA A 85 11.05 22.29 2.05
N ARG A 86 9.97 21.59 1.67
CA ARG A 86 8.64 21.83 2.26
C ARG A 86 8.54 21.32 3.68
N THR A 87 7.75 22.02 4.48
CA THR A 87 7.30 21.49 5.78
C THR A 87 6.52 20.21 5.54
N SER A 88 6.92 19.14 6.23
CA SER A 88 6.29 17.84 6.17
C SER A 88 5.60 17.50 7.49
N HIS A 89 4.72 16.51 7.44
CA HIS A 89 4.19 15.90 8.65
C HIS A 89 5.33 15.32 9.51
N PRO A 90 5.35 15.52 10.84
CA PRO A 90 6.48 15.12 11.69
C PRO A 90 6.73 13.60 11.75
N ARG A 91 5.75 12.80 11.35
CA ARG A 91 5.85 11.32 11.26
C ARG A 91 5.70 10.82 9.83
N LEU A 92 6.25 11.57 8.88
CA LEU A 92 6.39 11.14 7.50
C LEU A 92 7.61 10.22 7.37
N SER A 93 7.39 9.06 6.76
CA SER A 93 8.43 8.18 6.25
C SER A 93 8.35 8.18 4.73
N ARG A 94 9.47 8.41 4.06
CA ARG A 94 9.59 8.29 2.60
C ARG A 94 10.38 7.03 2.26
N MET A 95 9.96 6.37 1.19
CA MET A 95 10.57 5.14 0.67
C MET A 95 10.70 5.29 -0.85
N THR A 96 11.71 4.64 -1.41
CA THR A 96 11.99 4.67 -2.85
C THR A 96 12.11 3.25 -3.37
N ASP A 97 11.53 2.97 -4.52
CA ASP A 97 11.65 1.66 -5.16
C ASP A 97 12.83 1.58 -6.13
N ILE A 98 12.98 0.44 -6.81
CA ILE A 98 14.04 0.20 -7.80
C ILE A 98 13.90 1.06 -9.08
N LEU A 99 12.74 1.67 -9.30
CA LEU A 99 12.45 2.55 -10.43
C LEU A 99 12.56 4.03 -10.04
N ASP A 100 13.10 4.31 -8.85
CA ASP A 100 13.28 5.64 -8.26
C ASP A 100 11.97 6.41 -8.01
N TYR A 101 10.81 5.75 -8.03
CA TYR A 101 9.55 6.36 -7.60
C TYR A 101 9.48 6.45 -6.09
N GLU A 102 8.82 7.50 -5.60
CA GLU A 102 8.71 7.77 -4.17
C GLU A 102 7.34 7.41 -3.60
N TYR A 103 7.39 6.78 -2.43
CA TYR A 103 6.25 6.39 -1.63
C TYR A 103 6.36 7.07 -0.28
N ALA A 104 5.21 7.35 0.32
CA ALA A 104 5.15 7.98 1.62
C ALA A 104 4.18 7.24 2.55
N ALA A 105 4.58 7.10 3.81
CA ALA A 105 3.71 6.66 4.88
C ALA A 105 3.63 7.75 5.95
N LEU A 106 2.41 8.01 6.43
CA LEU A 106 2.16 8.86 7.58
C LEU A 106 1.67 8.01 8.74
N LEU A 107 2.40 8.03 9.85
CA LEU A 107 1.94 7.44 11.10
C LEU A 107 1.00 8.42 11.83
N LEU A 108 -0.20 7.94 12.13
CA LEU A 108 -1.28 8.77 12.64
C LEU A 108 -1.60 8.45 14.09
N THR A 109 -1.79 9.50 14.86
CA THR A 109 -2.39 9.43 16.19
C THR A 109 -3.90 9.17 16.10
N ARG A 110 -4.54 8.84 17.23
CA ARG A 110 -6.01 8.76 17.30
C ARG A 110 -6.68 10.05 16.87
N ALA A 111 -6.17 11.20 17.33
CA ALA A 111 -6.73 12.51 17.00
C ALA A 111 -6.66 12.81 15.49
N GLU A 112 -5.57 12.41 14.83
CA GLU A 112 -5.44 12.57 13.38
C GLU A 112 -6.34 11.60 12.62
N TYR A 113 -6.38 10.33 13.03
CA TYR A 113 -7.27 9.34 12.41
C TYR A 113 -8.76 9.74 12.49
N ASP A 114 -9.18 10.34 13.60
CA ASP A 114 -10.55 10.82 13.80
C ASP A 114 -10.79 12.22 13.19
N GLY A 115 -9.73 12.88 12.73
CA GLY A 115 -9.76 14.23 12.18
C GLY A 115 -10.47 14.34 10.82
N PRO A 116 -10.75 15.57 10.36
CA PRO A 116 -11.39 15.80 9.07
C PRO A 116 -10.53 15.27 7.92
N PHE A 117 -11.16 14.94 6.79
CA PHE A 117 -10.43 14.60 5.57
C PHE A 117 -9.66 15.81 5.04
N ALA A 118 -8.40 15.59 4.67
CA ALA A 118 -7.55 16.61 4.10
C ALA A 118 -7.85 16.81 2.61
N THR A 119 -7.69 18.03 2.11
CA THR A 119 -7.75 18.33 0.67
C THR A 119 -6.33 18.33 0.11
N PRO A 120 -6.07 17.73 -1.07
CA PRO A 120 -4.75 17.76 -1.67
C PRO A 120 -4.32 19.20 -1.98
N PRO A 121 -3.04 19.56 -1.77
CA PRO A 121 -2.53 20.89 -2.11
C PRO A 121 -2.45 21.08 -3.63
N ALA A 122 -2.23 22.33 -4.05
CA ALA A 122 -1.79 22.60 -5.41
C ALA A 122 -0.41 21.96 -5.68
N PRO A 123 -0.11 21.58 -6.94
CA PRO A 123 1.23 21.13 -7.31
C PRO A 123 2.26 22.25 -7.12
N LEU A 124 3.55 21.90 -7.14
CA LEU A 124 4.62 22.87 -7.24
C LEU A 124 4.47 23.70 -8.53
N ALA A 125 4.90 24.96 -8.48
CA ALA A 125 4.95 25.81 -9.68
C ALA A 125 5.92 25.27 -10.75
N LEU A 126 6.86 24.40 -10.35
CA LEU A 126 7.81 23.70 -11.21
C LEU A 126 7.21 22.45 -11.89
N ALA A 127 6.01 22.01 -11.49
CA ALA A 127 5.40 20.81 -12.05
C ALA A 127 5.09 21.01 -13.54
N THR A 128 5.67 20.14 -14.39
CA THR A 128 5.50 20.17 -15.85
C THR A 128 4.66 19.01 -16.38
N ALA A 129 4.50 17.95 -15.58
CA ALA A 129 3.65 16.82 -15.93
C ALA A 129 2.18 17.25 -16.07
N ASP A 130 1.45 16.52 -16.92
CA ASP A 130 0.01 16.67 -17.01
C ASP A 130 -0.65 16.40 -15.66
N ARG A 131 -1.78 17.07 -15.41
CA ARG A 131 -2.50 16.90 -14.15
C ARG A 131 -2.97 15.44 -14.02
N PRO A 132 -2.65 14.74 -12.92
CA PRO A 132 -3.01 13.34 -12.76
C PRO A 132 -4.52 13.19 -12.60
N ARG A 133 -5.08 12.17 -13.24
CA ARG A 133 -6.52 11.95 -13.41
C ARG A 133 -7.28 11.87 -12.10
N TRP A 134 -6.65 11.31 -11.05
CA TRP A 134 -7.28 11.18 -9.73
C TRP A 134 -7.66 12.53 -9.10
N LEU A 135 -6.97 13.62 -9.46
CA LEU A 135 -7.27 14.95 -8.93
C LEU A 135 -8.56 15.55 -9.51
N ASP A 136 -9.09 14.98 -10.60
CA ASP A 136 -10.33 15.44 -11.24
C ASP A 136 -11.53 14.58 -10.87
N ILE A 137 -11.33 13.26 -10.74
CA ILE A 137 -12.43 12.29 -10.58
C ILE A 137 -12.28 11.38 -9.36
N GLY A 138 -11.25 11.58 -8.54
CA GLY A 138 -10.94 10.71 -7.40
C GLY A 138 -10.20 9.43 -7.78
N GLY A 139 -9.40 8.92 -6.83
CA GLY A 139 -8.53 7.75 -7.05
C GLY A 139 -9.31 6.48 -7.42
N ALA A 140 -10.48 6.25 -6.84
CA ALA A 140 -11.29 5.06 -7.13
C ALA A 140 -11.77 5.05 -8.59
N SER A 141 -12.27 6.18 -9.09
CA SER A 141 -12.74 6.30 -10.47
C SER A 141 -11.59 6.30 -11.47
N ALA A 142 -10.49 6.99 -11.16
CA ALA A 142 -9.29 6.97 -12.01
C ALA A 142 -8.73 5.56 -12.18
N PHE A 143 -8.62 4.78 -11.10
CA PHE A 143 -8.20 3.38 -11.18
C PHE A 143 -9.21 2.54 -11.96
N PHE A 144 -10.52 2.69 -11.71
CA PHE A 144 -11.54 1.89 -12.40
C PHE A 144 -11.54 2.09 -13.93
N GLU A 145 -11.28 3.32 -14.41
CA GLU A 145 -11.20 3.65 -15.85
C GLU A 145 -10.10 2.85 -16.58
N THR A 146 -8.98 2.56 -15.91
CA THR A 146 -7.79 1.94 -16.52
C THR A 146 -7.55 0.49 -16.06
N ALA A 147 -8.20 0.06 -14.99
CA ALA A 147 -8.01 -1.25 -14.40
C ALA A 147 -8.35 -2.39 -15.37
N ALA A 148 -7.55 -3.47 -15.31
CA ALA A 148 -7.87 -4.71 -16.00
C ALA A 148 -9.22 -5.29 -15.54
N PRO A 149 -9.91 -6.09 -16.38
CA PRO A 149 -11.25 -6.60 -16.06
C PRO A 149 -11.34 -7.39 -14.75
N PHE A 150 -10.26 -8.05 -14.31
CA PHE A 150 -10.26 -8.76 -13.03
C PHE A 150 -10.23 -7.79 -11.84
N ALA A 151 -9.52 -6.67 -11.94
CA ALA A 151 -9.45 -5.64 -10.91
C ALA A 151 -10.74 -4.81 -10.87
N GLN A 152 -11.36 -4.52 -12.02
CA GLN A 152 -12.68 -3.88 -12.08
C GLN A 152 -13.75 -4.69 -11.33
N LYS A 153 -13.70 -6.02 -11.39
CA LYS A 153 -14.63 -6.92 -10.65
C LYS A 153 -14.48 -6.83 -9.12
N MET A 154 -13.40 -6.23 -8.62
CA MET A 154 -13.27 -5.99 -7.19
C MET A 154 -14.25 -4.91 -6.71
N PHE A 155 -14.74 -4.04 -7.59
CA PHE A 155 -15.78 -3.06 -7.30
C PHE A 155 -17.17 -3.67 -7.53
N ALA A 156 -18.11 -3.36 -6.64
CA ALA A 156 -19.51 -3.77 -6.83
C ALA A 156 -20.18 -3.10 -8.05
N GLY A 157 -19.64 -1.98 -8.50
CA GLY A 157 -20.03 -1.23 -9.68
C GLY A 157 -19.09 -0.03 -9.90
N PRO A 158 -19.30 0.76 -10.95
CA PRO A 158 -18.49 1.95 -11.20
C PRO A 158 -18.51 2.88 -9.97
N PRO A 159 -17.34 3.26 -9.43
CA PRO A 159 -17.26 4.13 -8.27
C PRO A 159 -17.70 5.56 -8.62
N ARG A 160 -18.00 6.36 -7.60
CA ARG A 160 -18.33 7.77 -7.78
C ARG A 160 -17.09 8.55 -8.21
N ALA A 161 -17.27 9.45 -9.17
CA ALA A 161 -16.24 10.36 -9.64
C ALA A 161 -16.08 11.55 -8.67
N GLU A 162 -15.55 11.29 -7.47
CA GLU A 162 -15.34 12.28 -6.42
C GLU A 162 -14.06 12.01 -5.63
N LEU A 163 -13.33 13.07 -5.24
CA LEU A 163 -12.10 12.95 -4.44
C LEU A 163 -12.32 12.25 -3.10
N ALA A 164 -13.52 12.38 -2.51
CA ALA A 164 -13.84 11.82 -1.19
C ALA A 164 -14.42 10.39 -1.23
N ALA A 165 -14.33 9.69 -2.37
CA ALA A 165 -14.80 8.31 -2.52
C ALA A 165 -13.93 7.31 -1.74
N ASN A 166 -14.10 7.27 -0.42
CA ASN A 166 -13.42 6.35 0.49
C ASN A 166 -14.17 5.01 0.56
N LEU A 167 -13.53 3.90 0.24
CA LEU A 167 -14.14 2.56 0.26
C LEU A 167 -13.63 1.75 1.44
N ALA A 168 -14.53 1.10 2.16
CA ALA A 168 -14.25 0.49 3.46
C ALA A 168 -13.17 -0.62 3.43
N ILE A 169 -12.30 -0.63 4.45
CA ILE A 169 -11.45 -1.78 4.78
C ILE A 169 -12.10 -2.53 5.97
N ALA A 170 -12.22 -3.85 5.84
CA ALA A 170 -12.60 -4.72 6.94
C ALA A 170 -11.51 -5.77 7.17
N LEU A 171 -11.11 -5.94 8.43
CA LEU A 171 -10.17 -6.97 8.83
C LEU A 171 -10.93 -8.14 9.47
N THR A 172 -10.52 -9.34 9.10
CA THR A 172 -10.99 -10.60 9.70
C THR A 172 -9.79 -11.38 10.18
N PRO A 173 -9.77 -11.87 11.43
CA PRO A 173 -8.66 -12.68 11.93
C PRO A 173 -8.41 -13.94 11.10
N ARG A 174 -7.14 -14.23 10.84
CA ARG A 174 -6.67 -15.42 10.11
C ARG A 174 -6.15 -16.45 11.11
N ALA A 175 -7.05 -17.27 11.66
CA ALA A 175 -6.83 -18.03 12.90
C ALA A 175 -5.90 -19.26 12.83
N THR A 176 -5.25 -19.54 11.70
CA THR A 176 -4.48 -20.79 11.49
C THR A 176 -3.23 -20.61 10.63
N ASP A 177 -2.75 -19.39 10.47
CA ASP A 177 -1.54 -19.15 9.70
C ASP A 177 -0.29 -19.56 10.48
N PRO A 178 0.49 -20.55 10.01
CA PRO A 178 1.71 -20.97 10.69
C PRO A 178 2.81 -19.89 10.71
N ASN A 179 2.66 -18.84 9.90
CA ASN A 179 3.59 -17.71 9.82
C ASN A 179 3.17 -16.49 10.61
N ALA A 180 2.04 -16.55 11.34
CA ALA A 180 1.64 -15.46 12.23
C ALA A 180 2.79 -15.13 13.21
N GLY A 181 3.17 -13.84 13.26
CA GLY A 181 4.25 -13.34 14.10
C GLY A 181 5.68 -13.68 13.65
N LYS A 182 5.86 -14.34 12.50
CA LYS A 182 7.18 -14.66 11.95
C LYS A 182 7.58 -13.66 10.87
N ALA A 183 8.87 -13.30 10.85
CA ALA A 183 9.41 -12.51 9.76
C ALA A 183 9.47 -13.36 8.48
N PRO A 184 8.97 -12.84 7.34
CA PRO A 184 9.06 -13.50 6.03
C PRO A 184 10.50 -13.89 5.69
N GLN A 185 10.66 -15.10 5.14
CA GLN A 185 11.94 -15.60 4.72
C GLN A 185 11.78 -16.46 3.46
N ASP A 186 12.56 -16.14 2.43
CA ASP A 186 12.61 -16.95 1.22
C ASP A 186 13.22 -18.33 1.54
N PRO A 187 12.54 -19.45 1.23
CA PRO A 187 13.07 -20.78 1.49
C PRO A 187 14.34 -21.10 0.67
N HIS A 188 14.59 -20.38 -0.42
CA HIS A 188 15.76 -20.54 -1.29
C HIS A 188 16.92 -19.62 -0.92
N ILE A 189 16.69 -18.62 -0.05
CA ILE A 189 17.72 -17.72 0.46
C ILE A 189 17.80 -17.88 1.99
N PRO A 190 18.57 -18.87 2.49
CA PRO A 190 18.69 -19.12 3.91
C PRO A 190 19.30 -17.92 4.63
N ARG A 191 18.78 -17.63 5.82
CA ARG A 191 19.21 -16.54 6.73
C ARG A 191 19.35 -17.09 8.14
N ASP A 192 20.24 -16.46 8.91
CA ASP A 192 20.56 -16.81 10.30
C ASP A 192 20.16 -15.66 11.24
N PRO A 193 19.37 -15.91 12.30
CA PRO A 193 18.72 -17.17 12.65
C PRO A 193 17.50 -17.47 11.75
N PRO A 194 17.17 -18.75 11.52
CA PRO A 194 15.96 -19.11 10.80
C PRO A 194 14.71 -18.71 11.60
N THR A 195 13.71 -18.15 10.93
CA THR A 195 12.47 -17.69 11.59
C THR A 195 11.44 -18.82 11.75
N GLY A 196 11.66 -19.96 11.08
CA GLY A 196 10.67 -21.04 10.98
C GLY A 196 9.47 -20.67 10.09
N TYR A 197 9.64 -19.66 9.24
CA TYR A 197 8.66 -19.26 8.22
C TYR A 197 8.51 -20.34 7.15
N GLN A 198 7.28 -20.57 6.70
CA GLN A 198 6.92 -21.62 5.74
C GLN A 198 6.40 -20.98 4.45
N SER A 199 6.82 -21.50 3.30
CA SER A 199 6.21 -21.10 2.02
C SER A 199 4.72 -21.47 1.98
N TYR A 200 3.90 -20.71 1.24
CA TYR A 200 2.50 -21.06 0.99
C TYR A 200 2.33 -22.25 0.03
N TYR A 201 3.41 -22.63 -0.65
CA TYR A 201 3.47 -23.74 -1.59
C TYR A 201 4.58 -24.73 -1.22
N TYR A 202 4.47 -25.93 -1.76
CA TYR A 202 5.51 -26.95 -1.72
C TYR A 202 5.55 -27.71 -3.04
N PHE A 203 6.64 -28.44 -3.27
CA PHE A 203 6.74 -29.36 -4.39
C PHE A 203 6.63 -30.80 -3.88
N GLU A 204 5.69 -31.57 -4.41
CA GLU A 204 5.51 -32.99 -4.09
C GLU A 204 6.82 -33.76 -4.36
N GLY A 205 7.29 -34.51 -3.36
CA GLY A 205 8.57 -35.20 -3.42
C GLY A 205 9.81 -34.28 -3.45
N GLY A 206 9.66 -32.97 -3.26
CA GLY A 206 10.76 -32.00 -3.29
C GLY A 206 11.27 -31.66 -4.70
N VAL A 207 10.49 -31.96 -5.75
CA VAL A 207 10.91 -31.82 -7.15
C VAL A 207 10.26 -30.56 -7.78
N PRO A 208 11.03 -29.49 -8.09
CA PRO A 208 10.50 -28.19 -8.49
C PRO A 208 10.00 -28.17 -9.95
N THR A 209 8.87 -28.84 -10.20
CA THR A 209 8.18 -28.84 -11.50
C THR A 209 6.73 -28.38 -11.34
N ALA A 210 6.13 -27.87 -12.41
CA ALA A 210 4.73 -27.47 -12.43
C ALA A 210 3.79 -28.62 -11.98
N ASP A 211 4.07 -29.85 -12.43
CA ASP A 211 3.26 -31.04 -12.07
C ASP A 211 3.31 -31.38 -10.58
N ASN A 212 4.38 -30.98 -9.89
CA ASN A 212 4.57 -31.24 -8.47
C ASN A 212 4.24 -30.03 -7.59
N TYR A 213 3.92 -28.87 -8.18
CA TYR A 213 3.52 -27.69 -7.42
C TYR A 213 2.21 -27.93 -6.67
N ARG A 214 2.21 -27.67 -5.37
CA ARG A 214 1.04 -27.82 -4.50
C ARG A 214 0.94 -26.62 -3.57
N LEU A 215 -0.28 -26.19 -3.28
CA LEU A 215 -0.57 -25.25 -2.22
C LEU A 215 -0.82 -26.00 -0.92
N HIS A 216 -0.33 -25.47 0.20
CA HIS A 216 -0.70 -26.01 1.50
C HIS A 216 -2.21 -25.83 1.76
N ASP A 217 -2.86 -26.81 2.37
CA ASP A 217 -4.30 -26.74 2.69
C ASP A 217 -4.64 -25.54 3.57
N TRP A 218 -3.78 -25.24 4.54
CA TRP A 218 -3.94 -24.09 5.42
C TRP A 218 -3.91 -22.76 4.67
N CYS A 219 -3.45 -22.70 3.42
CA CYS A 219 -3.31 -21.45 2.68
C CYS A 219 -4.49 -21.12 1.75
N LYS A 220 -5.42 -22.06 1.52
CA LYS A 220 -6.44 -21.95 0.46
C LYS A 220 -7.38 -20.75 0.64
N ASP A 221 -7.74 -20.41 1.87
CA ASP A 221 -8.72 -19.35 2.17
C ASP A 221 -8.08 -18.00 2.50
N HIS A 222 -6.77 -17.87 2.27
CA HIS A 222 -6.05 -16.63 2.55
C HIS A 222 -6.26 -15.61 1.44
N ALA A 223 -6.84 -14.48 1.82
CA ALA A 223 -6.98 -13.31 0.95
C ALA A 223 -5.61 -12.79 0.52
N ARG A 224 -5.56 -12.14 -0.65
CA ARG A 224 -4.33 -11.56 -1.20
C ARG A 224 -3.83 -10.35 -0.40
N ASN A 225 -4.76 -9.49 0.05
CA ASN A 225 -4.41 -8.38 0.94
C ASN A 225 -4.50 -8.84 2.39
N HIS A 226 -3.43 -8.70 3.16
CA HIS A 226 -3.42 -9.13 4.55
C HIS A 226 -2.32 -8.45 5.37
N LEU A 227 -2.50 -8.46 6.70
CA LEU A 227 -1.49 -8.04 7.66
C LEU A 227 -0.70 -9.26 8.14
N GLY A 228 0.63 -9.19 8.06
CA GLY A 228 1.54 -10.25 8.51
C GLY A 228 1.24 -11.64 7.95
N GLY A 229 1.82 -12.67 8.55
CA GLY A 229 1.51 -14.06 8.20
C GLY A 229 2.24 -14.54 6.95
N THR A 230 1.60 -15.40 6.14
CA THR A 230 2.20 -15.90 4.90
C THR A 230 2.01 -14.93 3.76
N MET A 231 3.13 -14.36 3.32
CA MET A 231 3.30 -13.57 2.13
C MET A 231 3.13 -14.36 0.83
N ARG A 232 2.67 -13.71 -0.24
CA ARG A 232 2.54 -14.25 -1.60
C ARG A 232 3.07 -13.26 -2.65
N PRO A 233 4.34 -12.86 -2.56
CA PRO A 233 4.89 -11.90 -3.50
C PRO A 233 4.90 -12.49 -4.91
N CYS A 234 4.71 -11.64 -5.94
CA CYS A 234 4.82 -12.07 -7.33
C CYS A 234 6.22 -12.61 -7.67
N GLN A 235 7.25 -12.09 -6.98
CA GLN A 235 8.65 -12.48 -7.17
C GLN A 235 9.29 -12.95 -5.85
N ALA A 236 10.53 -12.53 -5.56
CA ALA A 236 11.26 -12.96 -4.37
C ALA A 236 10.58 -12.47 -3.08
N VAL A 237 10.78 -13.18 -1.97
CA VAL A 237 10.29 -12.73 -0.65
C VAL A 237 11.19 -11.61 -0.12
N PRO A 238 10.70 -10.35 -0.02
CA PRO A 238 11.51 -9.27 0.53
C PRO A 238 11.79 -9.45 2.03
N GLU A 239 12.85 -8.79 2.50
CA GLU A 239 13.15 -8.73 3.92
C GLU A 239 12.23 -7.77 4.67
N MET A 240 11.29 -8.34 5.43
CA MET A 240 10.34 -7.59 6.21
C MET A 240 10.29 -8.12 7.66
N SER A 241 9.91 -7.26 8.59
CA SER A 241 9.48 -7.66 9.92
C SER A 241 8.15 -8.43 9.86
N PRO A 242 7.68 -9.06 10.96
CA PRO A 242 6.34 -9.65 11.01
C PRO A 242 5.19 -8.63 10.86
N PHE A 243 5.48 -7.34 10.97
CA PHE A 243 4.50 -6.25 11.04
C PHE A 243 4.39 -5.55 9.69
N TYR A 244 3.86 -6.25 8.69
CA TYR A 244 3.71 -5.72 7.35
C TYR A 244 2.26 -5.83 6.86
N ILE A 245 1.94 -5.08 5.81
CA ILE A 245 0.80 -5.35 4.92
C ILE A 245 1.32 -5.80 3.57
N GLU A 246 0.73 -6.87 3.04
CA GLU A 246 0.81 -7.20 1.61
C GLU A 246 -0.49 -6.79 0.95
N PHE A 247 -0.40 -6.17 -0.23
CA PHE A 247 -1.56 -5.65 -0.93
C PHE A 247 -1.35 -5.60 -2.45
N GLU A 248 -2.46 -5.75 -3.16
CA GLU A 248 -2.54 -5.73 -4.62
C GLU A 248 -2.83 -4.31 -5.12
N GLU A 249 -2.63 -4.05 -6.41
CA GLU A 249 -2.86 -2.74 -7.04
C GLU A 249 -4.25 -2.14 -6.75
N TYR A 250 -5.30 -2.98 -6.74
CA TYR A 250 -6.67 -2.52 -6.48
C TYR A 250 -6.90 -2.07 -5.02
N PHE A 251 -5.97 -2.35 -4.12
CA PHE A 251 -5.97 -1.88 -2.74
C PHE A 251 -5.33 -0.49 -2.65
N GLY A 252 -5.92 0.49 -3.34
CA GLY A 252 -5.45 1.88 -3.33
C GLY A 252 -5.16 2.47 -4.70
N GLY A 253 -5.19 1.64 -5.75
CA GLY A 253 -5.15 2.07 -7.15
C GLY A 253 -3.76 2.34 -7.66
N TYR A 254 -2.83 1.41 -7.44
CA TYR A 254 -1.43 1.56 -7.83
C TYR A 254 -1.13 0.95 -9.20
N ASN A 255 0.06 1.26 -9.73
CA ASN A 255 0.64 0.57 -10.87
C ASN A 255 1.90 -0.18 -10.40
N PHE A 256 1.78 -1.48 -10.21
CA PHE A 256 2.83 -2.43 -9.87
C PHE A 256 3.04 -3.44 -11.02
N GLY A 257 2.67 -3.08 -12.26
CA GLY A 257 2.81 -3.98 -13.41
C GLY A 257 2.02 -5.28 -13.24
N SER A 258 0.78 -5.21 -12.75
CA SER A 258 -0.09 -6.36 -12.45
C SER A 258 0.35 -7.25 -11.28
N GLY A 259 1.36 -6.84 -10.51
CA GLY A 259 1.81 -7.58 -9.34
C GLY A 259 1.28 -7.03 -8.02
N ASN A 260 2.11 -7.09 -6.97
CA ASN A 260 1.73 -6.72 -5.62
C ASN A 260 2.89 -6.08 -4.84
N ALA A 261 2.54 -5.49 -3.69
CA ALA A 261 3.48 -4.76 -2.86
C ALA A 261 3.39 -5.16 -1.39
N GLN A 262 4.48 -4.90 -0.67
CA GLN A 262 4.61 -5.13 0.75
C GLN A 262 5.17 -3.88 1.45
N LEU A 263 4.50 -3.47 2.51
CA LEU A 263 4.92 -2.36 3.37
C LEU A 263 5.14 -2.87 4.80
N ASP A 264 6.39 -2.83 5.26
CA ASP A 264 6.75 -3.09 6.65
C ASP A 264 6.49 -1.86 7.50
N PHE A 265 5.53 -1.98 8.41
CA PHE A 265 5.19 -0.89 9.31
C PHE A 265 6.29 -0.62 10.31
N LYS A 266 7.00 -1.63 10.80
CA LYS A 266 8.00 -1.45 11.85
C LYS A 266 9.22 -0.70 11.33
N ASP A 267 9.75 -1.16 10.22
CA ASP A 267 11.00 -0.64 9.66
C ASP A 267 10.77 0.43 8.58
N MET A 268 9.51 0.66 8.16
CA MET A 268 9.16 1.55 7.05
C MET A 268 9.91 1.21 5.77
N LYS A 269 9.88 -0.08 5.42
CA LYS A 269 10.42 -0.62 4.17
C LYS A 269 9.27 -0.92 3.23
N PHE A 270 9.47 -0.59 1.96
CA PHE A 270 8.51 -0.83 0.90
C PHE A 270 9.21 -1.61 -0.21
N ASP A 271 8.53 -2.63 -0.70
CA ASP A 271 8.97 -3.44 -1.84
C ASP A 271 7.75 -3.80 -2.67
N TRP A 272 7.94 -3.95 -3.98
CA TRP A 272 6.90 -4.41 -4.89
C TRP A 272 7.52 -5.14 -6.06
N ALA A 273 6.72 -5.97 -6.70
CA ALA A 273 7.12 -6.71 -7.88
C ALA A 273 5.99 -6.73 -8.91
N CYS A 274 6.36 -6.74 -10.20
CA CYS A 274 5.45 -7.04 -11.30
C CYS A 274 5.30 -8.55 -11.54
N ASP A 275 4.19 -8.92 -12.18
CA ASP A 275 3.87 -10.29 -12.62
C ASP A 275 4.40 -10.56 -14.06
#